data_AF-A0ABD5SIG5-F1
#
_entry.id   AF-A0ABD5SIG5-F1
#
_cell.length_a   1.000
_cell.length_b   1.000
_cell.length_c   1.000
_cell.angle_alpha   90.00
_cell.angle_beta   90.00
_cell.angle_gamma   90.00
#
_symmetry.space_group_name_H-M   'P 1'
#
loop_
_entity.id
_entity.type
_entity.pdbx_description
1 polymer ?
#
loop_
_entity_poly.entity_id
_entity_poly.type
_entity_poly.pdbx_seq_one_letter_code
_entity_poly.pdbx_strand_id
1 'polypeptide(L)'
;GTIGAGGAYLRWLVSARRTRIERTLPGAVRYLHALSSGSDDARTMLAKVAGNDAYGGTAVSFRKALNAARLTGSLDTGLARVARDTPSRDLLAPFLLKFRQHVSQGDDALAEFLGTESRLLAHRKEHAQTRARRYLKPLAELFVLVLVLPALLVVAVTVTSVFAPDLSRLIDTPVGAVSPRAVAVYTSIGFLLAIGLVGIAAVGALRPIDSRRRHRRPDTARGVLASASTNPASAAVVAFVPAVGVAVWLAYAGYTLVNLSLLAYVVFAVPVGLVAARRDRIDDEKDRHVAAFVYAVSERASVGRPFPEAVAAVAREVDLGPLERDVADLAFNLSVTTTGGSDVTDGSGVTGESEGGDVQPAGHAAGGR
;
A
#
# COMPACT_ATOMS: atom_id res chain seq x y z
N GLY A 1 -28.43 19.80 -10.54
CA GLY A 1 -27.19 19.76 -9.72
C GLY A 1 -26.89 18.37 -9.16
N THR A 2 -27.82 17.75 -8.43
CA THR A 2 -27.62 16.51 -7.66
C THR A 2 -27.37 15.25 -8.51
N ILE A 3 -28.04 15.09 -9.67
CA ILE A 3 -27.84 13.94 -10.58
C ILE A 3 -26.44 13.97 -11.22
N GLY A 4 -25.94 15.17 -11.57
CA GLY A 4 -24.58 15.34 -12.10
C GLY A 4 -23.49 15.04 -11.07
N ALA A 5 -23.67 15.52 -9.83
CA ALA A 5 -22.77 15.24 -8.72
C ALA A 5 -22.75 13.75 -8.34
N GLY A 6 -23.93 13.10 -8.31
CA GLY A 6 -24.04 11.66 -8.07
C GLY A 6 -23.34 10.83 -9.14
N GLY A 7 -23.53 11.16 -10.42
CA GLY A 7 -22.86 10.49 -11.53
C GLY A 7 -21.34 10.68 -11.52
N ALA A 8 -20.85 11.87 -11.19
CA ALA A 8 -19.41 12.14 -11.04
C ALA A 8 -18.81 11.35 -9.87
N TYR A 9 -19.50 11.29 -8.73
CA TYR A 9 -19.08 10.50 -7.57
C TYR A 9 -19.02 8.99 -7.88
N LEU A 10 -20.04 8.45 -8.55
CA LEU A 10 -20.06 7.05 -8.99
C LEU A 10 -18.91 6.74 -9.97
N ARG A 11 -18.68 7.62 -10.96
CA ARG A 11 -17.54 7.48 -11.89
C ARG A 11 -16.20 7.54 -11.16
N TRP A 12 -16.06 8.46 -10.20
CA TRP A 12 -14.86 8.57 -9.39
C TRP A 12 -14.64 7.32 -8.53
N LEU A 13 -15.66 6.78 -7.88
CA LEU A 13 -15.57 5.55 -7.09
C LEU A 13 -15.18 4.34 -7.95
N VAL A 14 -15.79 4.19 -9.13
CA VAL A 14 -15.48 3.11 -10.07
C VAL A 14 -14.04 3.22 -10.56
N SER A 15 -13.62 4.43 -10.93
CA SER A 15 -12.24 4.72 -11.35
C SER A 15 -11.24 4.44 -10.22
N ALA A 16 -11.49 4.94 -9.00
CA ALA A 16 -10.64 4.72 -7.84
C ALA A 16 -10.52 3.22 -7.49
N ARG A 17 -11.60 2.45 -7.63
CA ARG A 17 -11.59 1.01 -7.42
C ARG A 17 -10.81 0.28 -8.52
N ARG A 18 -10.99 0.66 -9.79
CA ARG A 18 -10.23 0.15 -10.93
C ARG A 18 -8.74 0.37 -10.72
N THR A 19 -8.32 1.61 -10.46
CA THR A 19 -6.91 1.96 -10.25
C THR A 19 -6.30 1.17 -9.10
N ARG A 20 -7.03 0.96 -7.99
CA ARG A 20 -6.53 0.19 -6.85
C ARG A 20 -6.24 -1.27 -7.22
N ILE A 21 -7.12 -1.90 -7.99
CA ILE A 21 -6.95 -3.28 -8.46
C ILE A 21 -5.77 -3.39 -9.42
N GLU A 22 -5.75 -2.55 -10.45
CA GLU A 22 -4.73 -2.59 -11.50
C GLU A 22 -3.33 -2.36 -10.94
N ARG A 23 -3.24 -1.54 -9.89
CA ARG A 23 -2.00 -1.26 -9.18
C ARG A 23 -1.48 -2.46 -8.38
N THR A 24 -2.36 -3.21 -7.71
CA THR A 24 -1.95 -4.30 -6.82
C THR A 24 -1.86 -5.65 -7.54
N LEU A 25 -2.40 -5.76 -8.75
CA LEU A 25 -2.43 -7.01 -9.52
C LEU A 25 -1.03 -7.55 -9.84
N PRO A 26 -0.06 -6.78 -10.37
CA PRO A 26 1.27 -7.33 -10.70
C PRO A 26 1.98 -7.96 -9.50
N GLY A 27 1.90 -7.33 -8.32
CA GLY A 27 2.48 -7.86 -7.09
C GLY A 27 1.80 -9.15 -6.61
N ALA A 28 0.47 -9.21 -6.74
CA ALA A 28 -0.29 -10.41 -6.41
C ALA A 28 0.02 -11.58 -7.36
N VAL A 29 0.14 -11.32 -8.67
CA VAL A 29 0.48 -12.35 -9.67
C VAL A 29 1.90 -12.87 -9.47
N ARG A 30 2.86 -12.00 -9.11
CA ARG A 30 4.22 -12.44 -8.76
C ARG A 30 4.22 -13.37 -7.53
N TYR A 31 3.39 -13.08 -6.54
CA TYR A 31 3.25 -13.95 -5.37
C TYR A 31 2.53 -15.26 -5.71
N LEU A 32 1.49 -15.23 -6.53
CA LEU A 32 0.86 -16.46 -7.06
C LEU A 32 1.89 -17.31 -7.82
N HIS A 33 2.75 -16.72 -8.65
CA HIS A 33 3.80 -17.47 -9.34
C HIS A 33 4.79 -18.13 -8.35
N ALA A 34 5.20 -17.39 -7.31
CA ALA A 34 6.05 -17.97 -6.26
C ALA A 34 5.34 -19.07 -5.45
N LEU A 35 4.02 -19.00 -5.30
CA LEU A 35 3.24 -20.07 -4.67
C LEU A 35 3.03 -21.27 -5.62
N SER A 36 2.96 -21.06 -6.93
CA SER A 36 2.81 -22.15 -7.90
C SER A 36 4.03 -23.06 -8.02
N SER A 37 5.21 -22.60 -7.61
CA SER A 37 6.37 -23.50 -7.44
C SER A 37 6.27 -24.37 -6.19
N GLY A 38 5.37 -24.05 -5.27
CA GLY A 38 4.98 -24.91 -4.16
C GLY A 38 3.81 -25.81 -4.55
N SER A 39 3.60 -26.89 -3.80
CA SER A 39 2.48 -27.84 -4.01
C SER A 39 1.13 -27.29 -3.52
N ASP A 40 0.90 -25.98 -3.63
CA ASP A 40 -0.35 -25.34 -3.22
C ASP A 40 -1.39 -25.41 -4.34
N ASP A 41 -2.62 -25.84 -4.03
CA ASP A 41 -3.72 -25.80 -5.00
C ASP A 41 -4.18 -24.36 -5.30
N ALA A 42 -4.81 -24.16 -6.46
CA ALA A 42 -5.26 -22.85 -6.92
C ALA A 42 -6.16 -22.11 -5.90
N ARG A 43 -6.99 -22.84 -5.13
CA ARG A 43 -7.86 -22.25 -4.13
C ARG A 43 -7.06 -21.75 -2.93
N THR A 44 -6.08 -22.52 -2.44
CA THR A 44 -5.17 -22.12 -1.37
C THR A 44 -4.29 -20.95 -1.79
N MET A 45 -3.77 -20.96 -3.01
CA MET A 45 -2.99 -19.85 -3.54
C MET A 45 -3.79 -18.53 -3.53
N LEU A 46 -5.02 -18.55 -4.05
CA LEU A 46 -5.91 -17.38 -4.02
C LEU A 46 -6.27 -16.99 -2.59
N ALA A 47 -6.43 -17.95 -1.66
CA ALA A 47 -6.73 -17.67 -0.27
C ALA A 47 -5.56 -16.97 0.43
N LYS A 48 -4.33 -17.42 0.18
CA LYS A 48 -3.09 -16.78 0.68
C LYS A 48 -2.97 -15.34 0.19
N VAL A 49 -3.28 -15.05 -1.08
CA VAL A 49 -3.33 -13.66 -1.59
C VAL A 49 -4.48 -12.87 -0.94
N ALA A 50 -5.67 -13.45 -0.84
CA ALA A 50 -6.86 -12.79 -0.31
C ALA A 50 -6.74 -12.46 1.19
N GLY A 51 -5.95 -13.23 1.94
CA GLY A 51 -5.65 -12.99 3.35
C GLY A 51 -4.60 -11.89 3.59
N ASN A 52 -3.85 -11.48 2.55
CA ASN A 52 -2.79 -10.50 2.69
C ASN A 52 -3.23 -9.11 2.21
N ASP A 53 -3.34 -8.18 3.16
CA ASP A 53 -3.77 -6.80 2.90
C ASP A 53 -2.78 -6.01 2.02
N ALA A 54 -1.52 -6.46 1.87
CA ALA A 54 -0.53 -5.85 0.98
C ALA A 54 -1.00 -5.84 -0.49
N TYR A 55 -1.84 -6.80 -0.90
CA TYR A 55 -2.40 -6.85 -2.26
C TYR A 55 -3.75 -6.12 -2.40
N GLY A 56 -4.17 -5.37 -1.37
CA GLY A 56 -5.22 -4.35 -1.42
C GLY A 56 -6.43 -4.66 -2.31
N GLY A 57 -6.56 -3.95 -3.44
CA GLY A 57 -7.70 -4.07 -4.34
C GLY A 57 -7.84 -5.46 -4.98
N THR A 58 -6.71 -6.12 -5.24
CA THR A 58 -6.66 -7.48 -5.78
C THR A 58 -7.02 -8.51 -4.72
N ALA A 59 -6.49 -8.39 -3.49
CA ALA A 59 -6.87 -9.26 -2.37
C ALA A 59 -8.38 -9.24 -2.12
N VAL A 60 -9.00 -8.05 -2.13
CA VAL A 60 -10.46 -7.91 -1.98
C VAL A 60 -11.21 -8.59 -3.13
N SER A 61 -10.72 -8.48 -4.36
CA SER A 61 -11.34 -9.12 -5.53
C SER A 61 -11.23 -10.64 -5.48
N PHE A 62 -10.07 -11.19 -5.09
CA PHE A 62 -9.88 -12.63 -4.90
C PHE A 62 -10.70 -13.15 -3.72
N ARG A 63 -10.81 -12.40 -2.61
CA ARG A 63 -11.71 -12.74 -1.49
C ARG A 63 -13.17 -12.81 -1.95
N LYS A 64 -13.60 -11.89 -2.81
CA LYS A 64 -14.94 -11.95 -3.43
C LYS A 64 -15.11 -13.18 -4.31
N ALA A 65 -14.09 -13.56 -5.08
CA ALA A 65 -14.14 -14.76 -5.93
C ALA A 65 -14.23 -16.03 -5.08
N LEU A 66 -13.42 -16.12 -4.01
CA LEU A 66 -13.45 -17.24 -3.07
C LEU A 66 -14.78 -17.33 -2.31
N ASN A 67 -15.34 -16.18 -1.89
CA ASN A 67 -16.65 -16.13 -1.24
C ASN A 67 -17.76 -16.57 -2.22
N ALA A 68 -17.72 -16.09 -3.47
CA ALA A 68 -18.65 -16.54 -4.50
C ALA A 68 -18.51 -18.04 -4.76
N ALA A 69 -17.28 -18.56 -4.85
CA ALA A 69 -16.99 -19.98 -5.04
C ALA A 69 -17.41 -20.85 -3.84
N ARG A 70 -17.45 -20.31 -2.63
CA ARG A 70 -18.02 -21.01 -1.46
C ARG A 70 -19.54 -21.10 -1.56
N LEU A 71 -20.19 -20.06 -2.07
CA LEU A 71 -21.65 -20.03 -2.26
C LEU A 71 -22.11 -20.88 -3.46
N THR A 72 -21.32 -20.95 -4.53
CA THR A 72 -21.67 -21.69 -5.76
C THR A 72 -21.07 -23.09 -5.81
N GLY A 73 -20.23 -23.47 -4.85
CA GLY A 73 -19.52 -24.76 -4.83
C GLY A 73 -18.33 -24.88 -5.78
N SER A 74 -18.16 -23.98 -6.75
CA SER A 74 -17.09 -24.05 -7.77
C SER A 74 -16.23 -22.79 -7.83
N LEU A 75 -14.91 -22.98 -7.93
CA LEU A 75 -13.96 -21.88 -8.09
C LEU A 75 -14.14 -21.18 -9.44
N ASP A 76 -14.40 -21.95 -10.50
CA ASP A 76 -14.64 -21.43 -11.85
C ASP A 76 -15.80 -20.41 -11.89
N THR A 77 -16.95 -20.74 -11.30
CA THR A 77 -18.11 -19.82 -11.28
C THR A 77 -17.83 -18.59 -10.42
N GLY A 78 -17.09 -18.75 -9.31
CA GLY A 78 -16.67 -17.62 -8.47
C GLY A 78 -15.76 -16.64 -9.21
N LEU A 79 -14.78 -17.15 -9.95
CA LEU A 79 -13.87 -16.34 -10.78
C LEU A 79 -14.61 -15.68 -11.95
N ALA A 80 -15.46 -16.40 -12.66
CA ALA A 80 -16.25 -15.88 -13.78
C ALA A 80 -17.19 -14.74 -13.34
N ARG A 81 -17.85 -14.88 -12.18
CA ARG A 81 -18.70 -13.84 -11.61
C ARG A 81 -17.92 -12.56 -11.31
N VAL A 82 -16.77 -12.67 -10.65
CA VAL A 82 -15.94 -11.49 -10.34
C VAL A 82 -15.33 -10.88 -11.60
N ALA A 83 -14.97 -11.69 -12.60
CA ALA A 83 -14.48 -11.20 -13.88
C ALA A 83 -15.54 -10.38 -14.64
N ARG A 84 -16.82 -10.73 -14.51
CA ARG A 84 -17.94 -9.97 -15.07
C ARG A 84 -18.21 -8.65 -14.33
N ASP A 85 -18.12 -8.68 -13.01
CA ASP A 85 -18.53 -7.55 -12.14
C ASP A 85 -17.40 -6.56 -11.81
N THR A 86 -16.17 -6.86 -12.22
CA THR A 86 -15.02 -6.01 -11.89
C THR A 86 -14.96 -4.73 -12.74
N PRO A 87 -14.59 -3.58 -12.14
CA PRO A 87 -14.35 -2.35 -12.89
C PRO A 87 -13.04 -2.38 -13.69
N SER A 88 -12.12 -3.32 -13.42
CA SER A 88 -10.87 -3.50 -14.19
C SER A 88 -11.08 -4.52 -15.31
N ARG A 89 -11.72 -4.06 -16.39
CA ARG A 89 -12.07 -4.88 -17.55
C ARG A 89 -10.87 -5.23 -18.44
N ASP A 90 -9.84 -4.40 -18.44
CA ASP A 90 -8.70 -4.54 -19.36
C ASP A 90 -7.53 -5.34 -18.75
N LEU A 91 -7.57 -5.59 -17.44
CA LEU A 91 -6.49 -6.26 -16.69
C LEU A 91 -7.01 -7.40 -15.81
N LEU A 92 -7.81 -7.10 -14.78
CA LEU A 92 -8.23 -8.15 -13.84
C LEU A 92 -9.21 -9.15 -14.48
N ALA A 93 -10.19 -8.69 -15.25
CA ALA A 93 -11.16 -9.57 -15.89
C ALA A 93 -10.50 -10.64 -16.80
N PRO A 94 -9.66 -10.28 -17.79
CA PRO A 94 -8.98 -11.26 -18.62
C PRO A 94 -8.01 -12.13 -17.82
N PHE A 95 -7.35 -11.60 -16.79
CA PHE A 95 -6.52 -12.39 -15.89
C PHE A 95 -7.32 -13.51 -15.21
N LEU A 96 -8.47 -13.19 -14.59
CA LEU A 96 -9.30 -14.17 -13.90
C LEU A 96 -9.85 -15.24 -14.85
N LEU A 97 -10.20 -14.85 -16.08
CA LEU A 97 -10.67 -15.77 -17.10
C LEU A 97 -9.56 -16.71 -17.60
N LYS A 98 -8.33 -16.22 -17.79
CA LYS A 98 -7.19 -17.08 -18.13
C LYS A 98 -6.79 -17.96 -16.95
N PHE A 99 -6.78 -17.42 -15.74
CA PHE A 99 -6.46 -18.18 -14.53
C PHE A 99 -7.38 -19.40 -14.41
N ARG A 100 -8.71 -19.21 -14.53
CA ARG A 100 -9.67 -20.32 -14.46
C ARG A 100 -9.42 -21.39 -15.53
N GLN A 101 -9.02 -20.98 -16.73
CA GLN A 101 -8.73 -21.87 -17.84
C GLN A 101 -7.52 -22.74 -17.53
N HIS A 102 -6.43 -22.15 -17.01
CA HIS A 102 -5.22 -22.90 -16.70
C HIS A 102 -5.37 -23.76 -15.44
N VAL A 103 -6.19 -23.34 -14.46
CA VAL A 103 -6.58 -24.20 -13.33
C VAL A 103 -7.24 -25.50 -13.81
N SER A 104 -8.08 -25.45 -14.85
CA SER A 104 -8.69 -26.67 -15.41
C SER A 104 -7.73 -27.55 -16.22
N GLN A 105 -6.56 -27.02 -16.59
CA GLN A 105 -5.54 -27.72 -17.38
C GLN A 105 -4.46 -28.40 -16.51
N GLY A 106 -4.39 -28.05 -15.21
CA GLY A 106 -3.45 -28.62 -14.25
C GLY A 106 -2.44 -27.61 -13.71
N ASP A 107 -1.71 -28.02 -12.68
CA ASP A 107 -0.83 -27.13 -11.90
C ASP A 107 0.38 -26.61 -12.71
N ASP A 108 0.94 -27.44 -13.60
CA ASP A 108 2.05 -27.04 -14.47
C ASP A 108 1.64 -25.93 -15.46
N ALA A 109 0.47 -26.08 -16.09
CA ALA A 109 -0.09 -25.09 -17.00
C ALA A 109 -0.39 -23.77 -16.26
N LEU A 110 -0.85 -23.86 -15.01
CA LEU A 110 -1.09 -22.70 -14.15
C LEU A 110 0.23 -21.99 -13.80
N ALA A 111 1.27 -22.73 -13.45
CA ALA A 111 2.58 -22.18 -13.12
C ALA A 111 3.22 -21.44 -14.31
N GLU A 112 3.15 -22.02 -15.51
CA GLU A 112 3.64 -21.41 -16.74
C GLU A 112 2.88 -20.11 -17.08
N PHE A 113 1.55 -20.15 -16.99
CA PHE A 113 0.70 -18.98 -17.18
C PHE A 113 1.07 -17.86 -16.20
N LEU A 114 1.16 -18.16 -14.90
CA LEU A 114 1.49 -17.19 -13.88
C LEU A 114 2.89 -16.59 -14.08
N GLY A 115 3.86 -17.41 -14.51
CA GLY A 115 5.20 -16.94 -14.84
C GLY A 115 5.18 -15.94 -16.00
N THR A 116 4.52 -16.29 -17.10
CA THR A 116 4.39 -15.42 -18.29
C THR A 116 3.64 -14.13 -17.99
N GLU A 117 2.50 -14.23 -17.31
CA GLU A 117 1.68 -13.08 -16.94
C GLU A 117 2.41 -12.17 -15.94
N SER A 118 3.20 -12.73 -15.00
CA SER A 118 4.00 -11.94 -14.06
C SER A 118 5.05 -11.09 -14.80
N ARG A 119 5.73 -11.66 -15.80
CA ARG A 119 6.71 -10.94 -16.64
C ARG A 119 6.04 -9.86 -17.48
N LEU A 120 4.88 -10.15 -18.09
CA LEU A 120 4.13 -9.18 -18.89
C LEU A 120 3.65 -8.01 -18.04
N LEU A 121 3.10 -8.29 -16.86
CA LEU A 121 2.64 -7.26 -15.93
C LEU A 121 3.80 -6.44 -15.35
N ALA A 122 4.98 -7.05 -15.14
CA ALA A 122 6.19 -6.33 -14.75
C ALA A 122 6.61 -5.30 -15.81
N HIS A 123 6.65 -5.69 -17.09
CA HIS A 123 6.98 -4.78 -18.20
C HIS A 123 5.96 -3.65 -18.34
N ARG A 124 4.66 -3.93 -18.20
CA ARG A 124 3.62 -2.89 -18.23
C ARG A 124 3.77 -1.88 -17.09
N LYS A 125 4.14 -2.34 -15.90
CA LYS A 125 4.39 -1.48 -14.74
C LYS A 125 5.56 -0.54 -14.98
N GLU A 126 6.66 -1.06 -15.54
CA GLU A 126 7.85 -0.27 -15.86
C GLU A 126 7.54 0.83 -16.89
N HIS A 127 6.80 0.51 -17.96
CA HIS A 127 6.38 1.50 -18.95
C HIS A 127 5.44 2.57 -18.40
N ALA A 128 4.52 2.21 -17.50
CA ALA A 128 3.65 3.18 -16.83
C ALA A 128 4.44 4.16 -15.95
N GLN A 129 5.47 3.67 -15.24
CA GLN A 129 6.34 4.51 -14.40
C GLN A 129 7.21 5.46 -15.22
N THR A 130 7.79 5.00 -16.34
CA THR A 130 8.62 5.84 -17.22
C THR A 130 7.81 6.98 -17.84
N ARG A 131 6.54 6.73 -18.21
CA ARG A 131 5.65 7.79 -18.70
C ARG A 131 5.36 8.83 -17.63
N ALA A 132 5.01 8.42 -16.41
CA ALA A 132 4.71 9.35 -15.31
C ALA A 132 5.88 10.29 -14.99
N ARG A 133 7.13 9.77 -14.95
CA ARG A 133 8.33 10.59 -14.73
C ARG A 133 8.54 11.64 -15.82
N ARG A 134 8.25 11.32 -17.09
CA ARG A 134 8.40 12.26 -18.20
C ARG A 134 7.44 13.45 -18.10
N TYR A 135 6.27 13.29 -17.48
CA TYR A 135 5.30 14.37 -17.29
C TYR A 135 5.55 15.25 -16.07
N LEU A 136 6.36 14.82 -15.08
CA LEU A 136 6.62 15.61 -13.87
C LEU A 136 7.38 16.91 -14.15
N LYS A 137 8.35 16.90 -15.07
CA LYS A 137 9.13 18.09 -15.41
C LYS A 137 8.26 19.19 -16.06
N PRO A 138 7.48 18.91 -17.13
CA PRO A 138 6.57 19.90 -17.69
C PRO A 138 5.48 20.35 -16.70
N LEU A 139 4.97 19.42 -15.88
CA LEU A 139 3.95 19.76 -14.89
C LEU A 139 4.47 20.72 -13.82
N ALA A 140 5.70 20.51 -13.34
CA ALA A 140 6.34 21.42 -12.38
C ALA A 140 6.60 22.81 -13.00
N GLU A 141 7.04 22.86 -14.26
CA GLU A 141 7.24 24.11 -14.99
C GLU A 141 5.92 24.88 -15.18
N LEU A 142 4.86 24.20 -15.61
CA LEU A 142 3.52 24.76 -15.70
C LEU A 142 3.02 25.25 -14.33
N PHE A 143 3.25 24.47 -13.28
CA PHE A 143 2.83 24.82 -11.93
C PHE A 143 3.51 26.12 -11.46
N VAL A 144 4.82 26.24 -11.65
CA VAL A 144 5.57 27.46 -11.35
C VAL A 144 5.03 28.64 -12.15
N LEU A 145 4.82 28.48 -13.46
CA LEU A 145 4.27 29.52 -14.31
C LEU A 145 2.89 30.00 -13.84
N VAL A 146 1.99 29.05 -13.53
CA VAL A 146 0.65 29.34 -13.04
C VAL A 146 0.67 29.96 -11.63
N LEU A 147 1.67 29.62 -10.79
CA LEU A 147 1.84 30.22 -9.45
C LEU A 147 2.32 31.68 -9.50
N VAL A 148 3.01 32.08 -10.57
CA VAL A 148 3.53 33.45 -10.74
C VAL A 148 2.43 34.44 -11.14
N LEU A 149 1.44 34.01 -11.93
CA LEU A 149 0.28 34.82 -12.34
C LEU A 149 -0.43 35.57 -11.18
N PRO A 150 -0.84 34.92 -10.07
CA PRO A 150 -1.51 35.60 -8.97
C PRO A 150 -0.59 36.57 -8.23
N ALA A 151 0.72 36.29 -8.16
CA ALA A 151 1.70 37.22 -7.60
C ALA A 151 1.84 38.47 -8.47
N LEU A 152 1.94 38.31 -9.80
CA LEU A 152 1.94 39.41 -10.76
C LEU A 152 0.66 40.24 -10.68
N LEU A 153 -0.51 39.61 -10.52
CA LEU A 153 -1.78 40.30 -10.35
C LEU A 153 -1.77 41.19 -9.09
N VAL A 154 -1.30 40.67 -7.95
CA VAL A 154 -1.20 41.46 -6.71
C VAL A 154 -0.25 42.64 -6.88
N VAL A 155 0.91 42.43 -7.52
CA VAL A 155 1.87 43.50 -7.82
C VAL A 155 1.25 44.55 -8.74
N ALA A 156 0.61 44.14 -9.84
CA ALA A 156 -0.04 45.05 -10.79
C ALA A 156 -1.13 45.89 -10.12
N VAL A 157 -2.01 45.27 -9.34
CA VAL A 157 -3.05 46.00 -8.58
C VAL A 157 -2.42 46.96 -7.57
N THR A 158 -1.34 46.55 -6.90
CA THR A 158 -0.64 47.40 -5.93
C THR A 158 0.00 48.61 -6.61
N VAL A 159 0.66 48.43 -7.76
CA VAL A 159 1.29 49.51 -8.52
C VAL A 159 0.24 50.47 -9.10
N THR A 160 -0.79 49.95 -9.76
CA THR A 160 -1.87 50.78 -10.32
C THR A 160 -2.62 51.55 -9.24
N SER A 161 -2.77 50.99 -8.03
CA SER A 161 -3.37 51.67 -6.88
C SER A 161 -2.59 52.91 -6.43
N VAL A 162 -1.29 53.01 -6.73
CA VAL A 162 -0.50 54.23 -6.43
C VAL A 162 -0.88 55.37 -7.38
N PHE A 163 -1.24 55.04 -8.63
CA PHE A 163 -1.57 56.02 -9.67
C PHE A 163 -3.07 56.32 -9.76
N ALA A 164 -3.94 55.45 -9.22
CA ALA A 164 -5.40 55.61 -9.21
C ALA A 164 -5.96 55.32 -7.80
N PRO A 165 -6.10 56.34 -6.93
CA PRO A 165 -6.59 56.15 -5.56
C PRO A 165 -8.05 55.69 -5.47
N ASP A 166 -8.84 55.81 -6.54
CA ASP A 166 -10.23 55.28 -6.61
C ASP A 166 -10.32 53.76 -6.38
N LEU A 167 -9.22 53.00 -6.52
CA LEU A 167 -9.15 51.57 -6.18
C LEU A 167 -9.20 51.27 -4.66
N SER A 168 -9.18 52.30 -3.83
CA SER A 168 -9.34 52.19 -2.37
C SER A 168 -10.77 52.51 -1.90
N ARG A 169 -11.64 53.02 -2.79
CA ARG A 169 -13.06 53.20 -2.48
C ARG A 169 -13.72 51.83 -2.30
N LEU A 170 -14.43 51.70 -1.18
CA LEU A 170 -15.14 50.48 -0.83
C LEU A 170 -16.28 50.27 -1.83
N ILE A 171 -16.34 49.07 -2.41
CA ILE A 171 -17.47 48.63 -3.22
C ILE A 171 -18.35 47.77 -2.32
N ASP A 172 -19.65 48.04 -2.28
CA ASP A 172 -20.60 47.17 -1.59
C ASP A 172 -20.67 45.83 -2.32
N THR A 173 -20.24 44.79 -1.61
CA THR A 173 -20.46 43.39 -2.02
C THR A 173 -21.48 42.77 -1.06
N PRO A 174 -22.19 41.71 -1.45
CA PRO A 174 -23.18 41.05 -0.58
C PRO A 174 -22.61 40.46 0.72
N VAL A 175 -21.29 40.55 0.96
CA VAL A 175 -20.58 40.08 2.15
C VAL A 175 -19.99 41.26 2.98
N GLY A 176 -20.27 42.50 2.58
CA GLY A 176 -19.76 43.73 3.19
C GLY A 176 -19.06 44.66 2.18
N ALA A 177 -18.75 45.87 2.62
CA ALA A 177 -18.05 46.86 1.80
C ALA A 177 -16.54 46.54 1.76
N VAL A 178 -16.01 46.19 0.58
CA VAL A 178 -14.61 45.73 0.41
C VAL A 178 -13.92 46.56 -0.67
N SER A 179 -12.66 46.93 -0.47
CA SER A 179 -11.90 47.62 -1.51
C SER A 179 -11.53 46.66 -2.66
N PRO A 180 -11.47 47.14 -3.92
CA PRO A 180 -10.98 46.39 -5.07
C PRO A 180 -9.63 45.70 -4.82
N ARG A 181 -8.73 46.37 -4.07
CA ARG A 181 -7.44 45.83 -3.66
C ARG A 181 -7.60 44.58 -2.78
N ALA A 182 -8.48 44.63 -1.79
CA ALA A 182 -8.74 43.49 -0.92
C ALA A 182 -9.39 42.33 -1.69
N VAL A 183 -10.30 42.61 -2.63
CA VAL A 183 -10.87 41.60 -3.53
C VAL A 183 -9.77 40.90 -4.35
N ALA A 184 -8.83 41.66 -4.93
CA ALA A 184 -7.71 41.11 -5.68
C ALA A 184 -6.81 40.20 -4.80
N VAL A 185 -6.49 40.64 -3.58
CA VAL A 185 -5.68 39.85 -2.64
C VAL A 185 -6.40 38.56 -2.23
N TYR A 186 -7.68 38.64 -1.84
CA TYR A 186 -8.44 37.44 -1.45
C TYR A 186 -8.65 36.48 -2.61
N THR A 187 -8.85 37.00 -3.83
CA THR A 187 -8.96 36.18 -5.05
C THR A 187 -7.64 35.47 -5.35
N SER A 188 -6.50 36.16 -5.24
CA SER A 188 -5.18 35.56 -5.42
C SER A 188 -4.88 34.51 -4.34
N ILE A 189 -5.23 34.75 -3.08
CA ILE A 189 -5.11 33.75 -2.00
C ILE A 189 -5.96 32.52 -2.32
N GLY A 190 -7.23 32.71 -2.69
CA GLY A 190 -8.12 31.60 -3.07
C GLY A 190 -7.61 30.81 -4.26
N PHE A 191 -7.06 31.50 -5.26
CA PHE A 191 -6.44 30.89 -6.44
C PHE A 191 -5.19 30.07 -6.08
N LEU A 192 -4.30 30.61 -5.23
CA LEU A 192 -3.12 29.89 -4.71
C LEU A 192 -3.52 28.64 -3.92
N LEU A 193 -4.55 28.73 -3.08
CA LEU A 193 -5.07 27.57 -2.34
C LEU A 193 -5.65 26.51 -3.28
N ALA A 194 -6.41 26.92 -4.29
CA ALA A 194 -6.97 26.01 -5.28
C ALA A 194 -5.87 25.29 -6.09
N ILE A 195 -4.87 26.03 -6.57
CA ILE A 195 -3.71 25.47 -7.27
C ILE A 195 -2.90 24.56 -6.37
N GLY A 196 -2.66 24.96 -5.12
CA GLY A 196 -2.01 24.11 -4.12
C GLY A 196 -2.73 22.78 -3.95
N LEU A 197 -4.07 22.80 -3.85
CA LEU A 197 -4.90 21.59 -3.75
C LEU A 197 -4.77 20.70 -5.01
N VAL A 198 -4.83 21.32 -6.20
CA VAL A 198 -4.64 20.61 -7.48
C VAL A 198 -3.24 20.01 -7.57
N GLY A 199 -2.21 20.74 -7.12
CA GLY A 199 -0.83 20.28 -7.07
C GLY A 199 -0.68 19.07 -6.14
N ILE A 200 -1.22 19.14 -4.92
CA ILE A 200 -1.24 18.01 -3.98
C ILE A 200 -1.97 16.80 -4.59
N ALA A 201 -3.10 17.01 -5.25
CA ALA A 201 -3.85 15.94 -5.89
C ALA A 201 -3.09 15.33 -7.09
N ALA A 202 -2.48 16.15 -7.93
CA ALA A 202 -1.70 15.72 -9.09
C ALA A 202 -0.44 14.97 -8.66
N VAL A 203 0.32 15.50 -7.70
CA VAL A 203 1.48 14.82 -7.10
C VAL A 203 1.03 13.54 -6.41
N GLY A 204 -0.10 13.54 -5.69
CA GLY A 204 -0.66 12.34 -5.06
C GLY A 204 -1.08 11.25 -6.05
N ALA A 205 -1.51 11.63 -7.26
CA ALA A 205 -1.83 10.71 -8.35
C ALA A 205 -0.58 10.19 -9.07
N LEU A 206 0.47 11.01 -9.17
CA LEU A 206 1.72 10.71 -9.87
C LEU A 206 2.78 10.03 -8.97
N ARG A 207 2.73 10.25 -7.65
CA ARG A 207 3.63 9.58 -6.70
C ARG A 207 3.28 8.08 -6.69
N PRO A 208 4.25 7.18 -6.87
CA PRO A 208 4.01 5.74 -6.76
C PRO A 208 3.47 5.38 -5.36
N ILE A 209 2.14 5.24 -5.21
CA ILE A 209 1.40 4.70 -4.04
C ILE A 209 1.76 3.23 -3.69
N ASP A 210 2.89 2.67 -4.15
CA ASP A 210 3.32 1.33 -3.71
C ASP A 210 3.84 1.36 -2.27
N SER A 211 3.98 2.56 -1.69
CA SER A 211 4.47 2.81 -0.34
C SER A 211 3.43 3.36 0.64
N ARG A 212 2.11 3.31 0.36
CA ARG A 212 1.11 3.61 1.41
C ARG A 212 1.01 2.46 2.41
N ARG A 213 2.07 2.28 3.22
CA ARG A 213 2.03 1.53 4.47
C ARG A 213 1.01 2.23 5.37
N ARG A 214 -0.14 1.57 5.59
CA ARG A 214 -1.12 2.01 6.58
C ARG A 214 -0.54 1.71 7.96
N HIS A 215 0.02 2.74 8.59
CA HIS A 215 0.49 2.65 9.96
C HIS A 215 -0.73 2.62 10.88
N ARG A 216 -0.97 1.43 11.46
CA ARG A 216 -2.07 1.26 12.42
C ARG A 216 -1.71 2.02 13.69
N ARG A 217 -2.66 2.75 14.25
CA ARG A 217 -2.49 3.43 15.53
C ARG A 217 -2.46 2.37 16.63
N PRO A 218 -1.59 2.51 17.64
CA PRO A 218 -1.72 1.73 18.87
C PRO A 218 -3.07 2.04 19.53
N ASP A 219 -3.73 1.02 20.07
CA ASP A 219 -5.06 1.19 20.69
C ASP A 219 -4.99 1.93 22.04
N THR A 220 -3.80 2.16 22.59
CA THR A 220 -3.55 2.80 23.90
C THR A 220 -3.05 4.24 23.77
N ALA A 221 -3.58 5.14 24.61
CA ALA A 221 -3.19 6.56 24.64
C ALA A 221 -1.68 6.78 24.89
N ARG A 222 -1.07 5.99 25.79
CA ARG A 222 0.39 6.02 26.01
C ARG A 222 1.18 5.58 24.76
N GLY A 223 0.66 4.59 24.03
CA GLY A 223 1.25 4.16 22.76
C GLY A 223 1.15 5.23 21.66
N VAL A 224 0.06 6.00 21.64
CA VAL A 224 -0.09 7.14 20.73
C VAL A 224 0.92 8.25 21.04
N LEU A 225 1.09 8.62 22.32
CA LEU A 225 2.10 9.60 22.73
C LEU A 225 3.53 9.13 22.43
N ALA A 226 3.86 7.87 22.77
CA ALA A 226 5.18 7.30 22.53
C ALA A 226 5.52 7.18 21.04
N SER A 227 4.52 6.94 20.19
CA SER A 227 4.70 6.84 18.74
C SER A 227 4.48 8.17 18.00
N ALA A 228 4.23 9.29 18.67
CA ALA A 228 3.89 10.54 18.01
C ALA A 228 5.01 11.10 17.13
N SER A 229 6.28 10.88 17.50
CA SER A 229 7.44 11.35 16.74
C SER A 229 7.82 10.45 15.55
N THR A 230 7.27 9.23 15.49
CA THR A 230 7.65 8.19 14.51
C THR A 230 6.48 7.71 13.66
N ASN A 231 5.24 7.89 14.13
CA ASN A 231 4.01 7.50 13.45
C ASN A 231 3.17 8.75 13.11
N PRO A 232 2.97 9.08 11.81
CA PRO A 232 2.22 10.26 11.41
C PRO A 232 0.74 10.20 11.84
N ALA A 233 0.17 9.01 11.99
CA ALA A 233 -1.20 8.85 12.45
C ALA A 233 -1.35 9.23 13.92
N SER A 234 -0.33 8.95 14.75
CA SER A 234 -0.26 9.35 16.16
C SER A 234 0.09 10.84 16.30
N ALA A 235 1.01 11.34 15.47
CA ALA A 235 1.35 12.77 15.39
C ALA A 235 0.12 13.64 15.16
N ALA A 236 -0.78 13.22 14.26
CA ALA A 236 -2.02 13.96 13.98
C ALA A 236 -2.93 14.08 15.20
N VAL A 237 -3.03 13.04 16.03
CA VAL A 237 -3.85 13.09 17.25
C VAL A 237 -3.23 14.02 18.28
N VAL A 238 -1.91 13.93 18.47
CA VAL A 238 -1.19 14.76 19.43
C VAL A 238 -1.17 16.23 19.00
N ALA A 239 -0.98 16.52 17.72
CA ALA A 239 -0.95 17.88 17.18
C ALA A 239 -2.34 18.54 17.11
N PHE A 240 -3.43 17.76 17.19
CA PHE A 240 -4.79 18.29 17.20
C PHE A 240 -5.09 19.12 18.46
N VAL A 241 -4.65 18.63 19.63
CA VAL A 241 -4.88 19.32 20.92
C VAL A 241 -4.28 20.74 20.96
N PRO A 242 -2.99 20.97 20.65
CA PRO A 242 -2.43 22.32 20.62
C PRO A 242 -3.03 23.17 19.49
N ALA A 243 -3.41 22.59 18.34
CA ALA A 243 -4.06 23.34 17.27
C ALA A 243 -5.43 23.90 17.70
N VAL A 244 -6.22 23.10 18.42
CA VAL A 244 -7.49 23.58 19.02
C VAL A 244 -7.22 24.63 20.10
N GLY A 245 -6.21 24.43 20.95
CA GLY A 245 -5.82 25.43 21.95
C GLY A 245 -5.46 26.78 21.35
N VAL A 246 -4.66 26.77 20.26
CA VAL A 246 -4.30 27.98 19.51
C VAL A 246 -5.53 28.61 18.84
N ALA A 247 -6.42 27.80 18.27
CA ALA A 247 -7.67 28.30 17.69
C ALA A 247 -8.55 29.02 18.73
N VAL A 248 -8.71 28.43 19.91
CA VAL A 248 -9.49 29.01 21.03
C VAL A 248 -8.83 30.28 21.56
N TRP A 249 -7.50 30.28 21.72
CA TRP A 249 -6.76 31.46 22.16
C TRP A 249 -6.86 32.62 21.16
N LEU A 250 -6.75 32.34 19.86
CA LEU A 250 -6.92 33.34 18.81
C LEU A 250 -8.36 33.87 18.73
N ALA A 251 -9.36 33.01 18.95
CA ALA A 251 -10.76 33.42 19.05
C ALA A 251 -10.97 34.37 20.23
N TYR A 252 -10.41 34.02 21.39
CA TYR A 252 -10.50 34.84 22.60
C TYR A 252 -9.80 36.19 22.45
N ALA A 253 -8.67 36.23 21.75
CA ALA A 253 -7.95 37.45 21.43
C ALA A 253 -8.60 38.31 20.31
N GLY A 254 -9.75 37.90 19.77
CA GLY A 254 -10.53 38.68 18.80
C GLY A 254 -9.95 38.68 17.39
N TYR A 255 -9.09 37.71 17.04
CA TYR A 255 -8.57 37.60 15.67
C TYR A 255 -9.66 37.18 14.68
N THR A 256 -9.48 37.57 13.43
CA THR A 256 -10.39 37.18 12.34
C THR A 256 -10.40 35.67 12.13
N LEU A 257 -11.54 35.14 11.66
CA LEU A 257 -11.73 33.71 11.38
C LEU A 257 -10.67 33.14 10.43
N VAL A 258 -10.19 33.97 9.49
CA VAL A 258 -9.12 33.63 8.55
C VAL A 258 -7.81 33.38 9.29
N ASN A 259 -7.37 34.30 10.15
CA ASN A 259 -6.11 34.14 10.89
C ASN A 259 -6.17 32.97 11.87
N LEU A 260 -7.30 32.80 12.55
CA LEU A 260 -7.54 31.68 13.45
C LEU A 260 -7.38 30.34 12.74
N SER A 261 -8.09 30.15 11.63
CA SER A 261 -8.07 28.89 10.88
C SER A 261 -6.69 28.60 10.27
N LEU A 262 -6.00 29.62 9.78
CA LEU A 262 -4.68 29.48 9.16
C LEU A 262 -3.61 29.13 10.20
N LEU A 263 -3.54 29.82 11.33
CA LEU A 263 -2.56 29.51 12.39
C LEU A 263 -2.84 28.16 13.04
N ALA A 264 -4.10 27.83 13.32
CA ALA A 264 -4.46 26.52 13.85
C ALA A 264 -4.08 25.39 12.89
N TYR A 265 -4.30 25.60 11.58
CA TYR A 265 -3.86 24.65 10.55
C TYR A 265 -2.34 24.50 10.52
N VAL A 266 -1.56 25.57 10.63
CA VAL A 266 -0.08 25.50 10.66
C VAL A 266 0.42 24.71 11.86
N VAL A 267 -0.14 24.98 13.05
CA VAL A 267 0.20 24.28 14.30
C VAL A 267 -0.12 22.78 14.20
N PHE A 268 -1.16 22.41 13.46
CA PHE A 268 -1.49 21.01 13.19
C PHE A 268 -0.61 20.39 12.09
N ALA A 269 -0.47 21.05 10.96
CA ALA A 269 0.07 20.47 9.73
C ALA A 269 1.60 20.35 9.76
N VAL A 270 2.32 21.30 10.37
CA VAL A 270 3.79 21.30 10.39
C VAL A 270 4.36 20.09 11.16
N PRO A 271 3.92 19.78 12.40
CA PRO A 271 4.44 18.62 13.12
C PRO A 271 4.10 17.31 12.42
N VAL A 272 2.87 17.18 11.93
CA VAL A 272 2.40 15.97 11.23
C VAL A 272 3.17 15.75 9.94
N GLY A 273 3.36 16.82 9.15
CA GLY A 273 4.12 16.78 7.91
C GLY A 273 5.59 16.43 8.14
N LEU A 274 6.21 16.96 9.20
CA LEU A 274 7.61 16.68 9.53
C LEU A 274 7.82 15.21 9.95
N VAL A 275 6.92 14.65 10.76
CA VAL A 275 6.95 13.22 11.12
C VAL A 275 6.73 12.34 9.89
N ALA A 276 5.76 12.69 9.04
CA ALA A 276 5.52 11.96 7.81
C ALA A 276 6.74 11.99 6.87
N ALA A 277 7.36 13.16 6.68
CA ALA A 277 8.53 13.31 5.82
C ALA A 277 9.76 12.56 6.35
N ARG A 278 10.01 12.61 7.67
CA ARG A 278 11.08 11.82 8.30
C ARG A 278 10.86 10.33 8.12
N ARG A 279 9.62 9.87 8.32
CA ARG A 279 9.28 8.45 8.17
C ARG A 279 9.40 7.99 6.72
N ASP A 280 8.91 8.79 5.77
CA ASP A 280 9.06 8.52 4.34
C ASP A 280 10.54 8.36 3.95
N ARG A 281 11.45 9.20 4.48
CA ARG A 281 12.89 9.06 4.21
C ARG A 281 13.47 7.75 4.74
N ILE A 282 13.10 7.37 5.96
CA ILE A 282 13.55 6.11 6.57
C ILE A 282 13.04 4.91 5.75
N ASP A 283 11.77 4.96 5.32
CA ASP A 283 11.18 3.89 4.53
C ASP A 283 11.80 3.81 3.12
N ASP A 284 12.07 4.95 2.47
CA ASP A 284 12.77 5.02 1.18
C ASP A 284 14.21 4.48 1.29
N GLU A 285 14.88 4.75 2.41
CA GLU A 285 16.20 4.21 2.73
C GLU A 285 16.17 2.68 2.89
N LYS A 286 15.18 2.15 3.61
CA LYS A 286 14.98 0.70 3.76
C LYS A 286 14.73 0.02 2.41
N ASP A 287 13.86 0.60 1.58
CA ASP A 287 13.48 0.00 0.29
C ASP A 287 14.67 -0.17 -0.67
N ARG A 288 15.69 0.69 -0.58
CA ARG A 288 16.95 0.55 -1.35
C ARG A 288 17.75 -0.70 -0.96
N HIS A 289 17.66 -1.13 0.30
CA HIS A 289 18.43 -2.26 0.83
C HIS A 289 17.68 -3.60 0.74
N VAL A 290 16.37 -3.60 0.44
CA VAL A 290 15.57 -4.83 0.31
C VAL A 290 16.10 -5.75 -0.79
N ALA A 291 16.55 -5.21 -1.92
CA ALA A 291 17.10 -6.02 -3.01
C ALA A 291 18.40 -6.74 -2.59
N ALA A 292 19.27 -6.02 -1.86
CA ALA A 292 20.50 -6.60 -1.31
C ALA A 292 20.20 -7.69 -0.28
N PHE A 293 19.21 -7.47 0.60
CA PHE A 293 18.75 -8.50 1.53
C PHE A 293 18.24 -9.75 0.81
N VAL A 294 17.34 -9.61 -0.18
CA VAL A 294 16.79 -10.74 -0.93
C VAL A 294 17.89 -11.49 -1.68
N TYR A 295 18.83 -10.76 -2.29
CA TYR A 295 19.98 -11.37 -2.96
C TYR A 295 20.83 -12.19 -1.98
N ALA A 296 21.22 -11.59 -0.84
CA ALA A 296 22.03 -12.26 0.17
C ALA A 296 21.34 -13.50 0.77
N VAL A 297 20.03 -13.44 0.99
CA VAL A 297 19.25 -14.60 1.46
C VAL A 297 19.17 -15.68 0.38
N SER A 298 18.93 -15.30 -0.88
CA SER A 298 18.85 -16.25 -1.99
C SER A 298 20.18 -16.94 -2.28
N GLU A 299 21.29 -16.23 -2.14
CA GLU A 299 22.64 -16.76 -2.27
C GLU A 299 22.93 -17.82 -1.20
N ARG A 300 22.51 -17.58 0.05
CA ARG A 300 22.71 -18.57 1.11
C ARG A 300 21.74 -19.75 1.02
N ALA A 301 20.50 -19.49 0.61
CA ALA A 301 19.50 -20.54 0.42
C ALA A 301 19.84 -21.46 -0.76
N SER A 302 20.44 -20.95 -1.83
CA SER A 302 20.87 -21.76 -2.97
C SER A 302 22.04 -22.70 -2.63
N VAL A 303 22.81 -22.39 -1.57
CA VAL A 303 23.86 -23.25 -0.99
C VAL A 303 23.28 -24.33 -0.06
N GLY A 304 21.95 -24.51 -0.03
CA GLY A 304 21.27 -25.58 0.70
C GLY A 304 20.97 -25.27 2.17
N ARG A 305 21.18 -24.02 2.61
CA ARG A 305 20.78 -23.59 3.96
C ARG A 305 19.26 -23.48 4.06
N PRO A 306 18.64 -23.98 5.15
CA PRO A 306 17.24 -23.70 5.45
C PRO A 306 16.97 -22.20 5.48
N PHE A 307 15.82 -21.75 4.94
CA PHE A 307 15.46 -20.34 4.87
C PHE A 307 15.60 -19.57 6.21
N PRO A 308 15.18 -20.12 7.38
CA PRO A 308 15.38 -19.46 8.67
C PRO A 308 16.85 -19.22 9.02
N GLU A 309 17.72 -20.19 8.72
CA GLU A 309 19.17 -20.06 8.94
C GLU A 309 19.80 -19.06 7.97
N ALA A 310 19.38 -19.07 6.71
CA ALA A 310 19.85 -18.11 5.73
C ALA A 310 19.53 -16.67 6.16
N VAL A 311 18.32 -16.42 6.66
CA VAL A 311 17.90 -15.10 7.17
C VAL A 311 18.68 -14.74 8.44
N ALA A 312 18.85 -15.66 9.40
CA ALA A 312 19.62 -15.41 10.62
C ALA A 312 21.10 -15.13 10.36
N ALA A 313 21.69 -15.78 9.36
CA ALA A 313 23.08 -15.56 8.98
C ALA A 313 23.24 -14.20 8.26
N VAL A 314 22.32 -13.84 7.36
CA VAL A 314 22.27 -12.50 6.74
C VAL A 314 22.08 -11.40 7.80
N ALA A 315 21.23 -11.62 8.80
CA ALA A 315 20.99 -10.66 9.89
C ALA A 315 22.25 -10.36 10.72
N ARG A 316 23.20 -11.30 10.80
CA ARG A 316 24.43 -11.15 11.60
C ARG A 316 25.62 -10.67 10.78
N GLU A 317 25.67 -11.02 9.49
CA GLU A 317 26.90 -10.93 8.69
C GLU A 317 26.82 -9.86 7.59
N VAL A 318 25.62 -9.41 7.21
CA VAL A 318 25.45 -8.41 6.14
C VAL A 318 25.03 -7.08 6.75
N ASP A 319 25.79 -6.03 6.47
CA ASP A 319 25.38 -4.66 6.80
C ASP A 319 24.24 -4.23 5.86
N LEU A 320 23.02 -4.30 6.40
CA LEU A 320 21.80 -3.88 5.72
C LEU A 320 21.37 -2.46 6.14
N GLY A 321 22.20 -1.77 6.91
CA GLY A 321 21.99 -0.43 7.45
C GLY A 321 20.57 -0.25 8.04
N PRO A 322 19.71 0.59 7.43
CA PRO A 322 18.36 0.88 7.93
C PRO A 322 17.45 -0.35 8.12
N LEU A 323 17.73 -1.48 7.44
CA LEU A 323 16.92 -2.70 7.48
C LEU A 323 17.32 -3.66 8.61
N GLU A 324 18.47 -3.43 9.27
CA GLU A 324 19.08 -4.35 10.23
C GLU A 324 18.11 -4.78 11.34
N ARG A 325 17.43 -3.81 11.97
CA ARG A 325 16.46 -4.07 13.04
C ARG A 325 15.28 -4.93 12.57
N ASP A 326 14.74 -4.63 11.39
CA ASP A 326 13.58 -5.36 10.85
C ASP A 326 13.98 -6.80 10.47
N VAL A 327 15.20 -6.99 9.98
CA VAL A 327 15.73 -8.31 9.60
C VAL A 327 16.11 -9.14 10.84
N ALA A 328 16.63 -8.51 11.89
CA ALA A 328 16.85 -9.17 13.17
C ALA A 328 15.53 -9.64 13.80
N ASP A 329 14.50 -8.80 13.79
CA ASP A 329 13.15 -9.17 14.26
C ASP A 329 12.56 -10.32 13.42
N LEU A 330 12.77 -10.32 12.10
CA LEU A 330 12.35 -11.40 11.22
C LEU A 330 13.08 -12.72 11.51
N ALA A 331 14.41 -12.67 11.64
CA ALA A 331 15.22 -13.83 12.00
C ALA A 331 14.78 -14.44 13.34
N PHE A 332 14.52 -13.57 14.33
CA PHE A 332 13.99 -13.99 15.62
C PHE A 332 12.63 -14.69 15.48
N ASN A 333 11.66 -14.07 14.82
CA ASN A 333 10.32 -14.67 14.63
C ASN A 333 10.38 -16.01 13.88
N LEU A 334 11.23 -16.12 12.86
CA LEU A 334 11.43 -17.38 12.13
C LEU A 334 12.03 -18.45 13.03
N SER A 335 13.03 -18.12 13.86
CA SER A 335 13.65 -19.06 14.80
C SER A 335 12.67 -19.59 15.85
N VAL A 336 11.76 -18.73 16.34
CA VAL A 336 10.72 -19.12 17.30
C VAL A 336 9.69 -20.04 16.63
N THR A 337 9.30 -19.75 15.39
CA THR A 337 8.28 -20.52 14.68
C THR A 337 8.81 -21.91 14.26
N THR A 338 10.09 -22.02 13.91
CA THR A 338 10.68 -23.30 13.50
C THR A 338 10.98 -24.21 14.69
N THR A 339 11.33 -23.65 15.85
CA THR A 339 11.63 -24.43 17.07
C THR A 339 10.34 -24.96 17.71
N GLY A 340 9.20 -24.27 17.56
CA GLY A 340 7.90 -24.74 18.07
C GLY A 340 7.21 -25.82 17.24
N GLY A 341 7.70 -26.10 16.02
CA GLY A 341 7.12 -27.11 15.12
C GLY A 341 7.71 -28.52 15.26
N SER A 342 8.81 -28.67 15.99
CA SER A 342 9.55 -29.92 16.12
C SER A 342 9.12 -30.83 17.29
N ASP A 343 8.15 -30.43 18.11
CA ASP A 343 7.78 -31.14 19.36
C ASP A 343 6.47 -31.96 19.27
N VAL A 344 5.87 -32.15 18.09
CA VAL A 344 4.55 -32.82 17.95
C VAL A 344 4.60 -34.16 17.21
N THR A 345 5.75 -34.61 16.69
CA THR A 345 5.80 -35.82 15.85
C THR A 345 6.96 -36.77 16.22
N ASP A 346 7.17 -37.03 17.51
CA ASP A 346 7.95 -38.20 17.92
C ASP A 346 7.37 -38.79 19.21
N GLY A 347 6.27 -39.52 19.07
CA GLY A 347 5.47 -40.00 20.19
C GLY A 347 4.44 -41.05 19.81
N SER A 348 4.77 -41.96 18.89
CA SER A 348 4.02 -43.20 18.73
C SER A 348 4.95 -44.27 18.19
N GLY A 349 5.50 -45.03 19.13
CA GLY A 349 6.46 -46.11 18.93
C GLY A 349 5.92 -47.22 18.02
N VAL A 350 6.84 -47.68 17.19
CA VAL A 350 6.75 -48.88 16.36
C VAL A 350 6.78 -50.11 17.26
N THR A 351 5.69 -50.87 17.30
CA THR A 351 5.69 -52.31 17.58
C THR A 351 4.72 -52.98 16.61
N GLY A 352 5.28 -53.68 15.63
CA GLY A 352 4.56 -54.45 14.61
C GLY A 352 5.51 -55.48 14.04
N GLU A 353 5.73 -56.53 14.82
CA GLU A 353 6.54 -57.70 14.51
C GLU A 353 5.97 -58.40 13.27
N SER A 354 6.81 -58.60 12.25
CA SER A 354 6.45 -59.32 11.02
C SER A 354 6.37 -60.82 11.27
N GLU A 355 5.16 -61.36 11.23
CA GLU A 355 4.90 -62.79 11.04
C GLU A 355 5.02 -63.11 9.53
N GLY A 356 5.95 -64.00 9.17
CA GLY A 356 6.03 -64.55 7.82
C GLY A 356 7.39 -65.19 7.51
N GLY A 357 7.47 -66.52 7.61
CA GLY A 357 8.70 -67.24 7.23
C GLY A 357 8.68 -68.75 7.48
N ASP A 358 8.03 -69.46 6.56
CA ASP A 358 8.37 -70.77 5.99
C ASP A 358 8.53 -72.07 6.81
N VAL A 359 7.82 -73.04 6.24
CA VAL A 359 7.78 -74.48 6.44
C VAL A 359 9.13 -75.13 6.08
N GLN A 360 9.63 -76.01 6.96
CA GLN A 360 10.60 -77.04 6.60
C GLN A 360 10.22 -78.37 7.26
N PRO A 361 10.12 -79.48 6.50
CA PRO A 361 9.84 -80.80 7.07
C PRO A 361 11.11 -81.68 7.22
N ALA A 362 10.94 -82.72 8.04
CA ALA A 362 11.69 -83.97 8.14
C ALA A 362 12.81 -84.06 9.21
N GLY A 363 12.71 -85.11 10.04
CA GLY A 363 13.91 -85.81 10.53
C GLY A 363 13.94 -86.29 11.99
N HIS A 364 13.20 -87.34 12.31
CA HIS A 364 13.59 -88.49 13.15
C HIS A 364 14.10 -88.35 14.62
N ALA A 365 13.33 -89.02 15.50
CA ALA A 365 13.72 -90.08 16.45
C ALA A 365 14.16 -89.76 17.91
N ALA A 366 13.54 -90.55 18.81
CA ALA A 366 13.89 -90.91 20.20
C ALA A 366 13.85 -89.78 21.25
N GLY A 367 13.15 -89.86 22.38
CA GLY A 367 12.76 -90.99 23.21
C GLY A 367 13.37 -90.78 24.60
N GLY A 368 12.56 -90.69 25.66
CA GLY A 368 13.09 -90.76 27.03
C GLY A 368 12.36 -89.95 28.10
N ARG A 369 11.37 -90.61 28.71
CA ARG A 369 10.86 -90.49 30.10
C ARG A 369 10.20 -89.21 30.57
#